data_AF-A0A0V0Y176-F1
#
_entry.id   AF-A0A0V0Y176-F1
#
_cell.length_a   1.000
_cell.length_b   1.000
_cell.length_c   1.000
_cell.angle_alpha   90.00
_cell.angle_beta   90.00
_cell.angle_gamma   90.00
#
_symmetry.space_group_name_H-M   'P 1'
#
loop_
_entity.id
_entity.type
_entity.pdbx_description
1 polymer ?
#
loop_
_entity_poly.entity_id
_entity_poly.type
_entity_poly.pdbx_seq_one_letter_code
_entity_poly.pdbx_strand_id
1 'polypeptide(L)'
;MIRLMLTLTPVVCVLAGITFSSIFKRYLYDEAAERTLMLHGLQRRKASHQDQSRSKDRTMYDKAGKLRKPLQLECAEAREQILSTCPDDDFGTLKTIIIATMLLLLSMFVVHCTWITSNAYSSPSVVLAYYNNDGSRTILDDFREAYFWLRKNTPDQARVMSWWDYGYQIAGMANRTTLVDNNTWNNSHIALVGKAMASTEREAYKIMRALDVDYVLVIFGGMIGYSGDDINKFLWMVRIAEGEHPKDIRENDYFNDEGDFRVDNAGSSVLLNCLMYKLSYYRFGDFQLDYRVPAGFDRARNTVIGNKKFNLEHLEEAFTSEHWLVRIYKVKKPRNIYSIPKSDRVFEHRRSKPYNKANNKGRGLLMNEGNAVKGRRSSRI
;
A
#
# COMPACT_ATOMS: atom_id res chain seq x y z
N MET A 1 2.31 -16.07 -13.57
CA MET A 1 2.20 -14.66 -13.10
C MET A 1 0.99 -14.53 -12.19
N ILE A 2 1.15 -14.05 -10.95
CA ILE A 2 0.05 -13.93 -9.97
C ILE A 2 -1.07 -13.02 -10.49
N ARG A 3 -0.73 -11.92 -11.17
CA ARG A 3 -1.71 -10.97 -11.74
C ARG A 3 -2.68 -11.61 -12.75
N LEU A 4 -2.26 -12.67 -13.46
CA LEU A 4 -3.11 -13.38 -14.42
C LEU A 4 -4.09 -14.35 -13.76
N MET A 5 -4.06 -14.49 -12.43
CA MET A 5 -5.10 -15.24 -11.70
C MET A 5 -6.49 -14.63 -11.94
N LEU A 6 -6.58 -13.32 -12.11
CA LEU A 6 -7.85 -12.64 -12.40
C LEU A 6 -8.49 -13.11 -13.72
N THR A 7 -7.70 -13.42 -14.73
CA THR A 7 -8.22 -13.92 -16.02
C THR A 7 -8.61 -15.40 -15.95
N LEU A 8 -8.10 -16.14 -14.97
CA LEU A 8 -8.46 -17.54 -14.72
C LEU A 8 -9.79 -17.67 -13.98
N THR A 9 -10.12 -16.73 -13.10
CA THR A 9 -11.33 -16.78 -12.25
C THR A 9 -12.63 -17.03 -13.04
N PRO A 10 -12.93 -16.34 -14.15
CA PRO A 10 -14.20 -16.54 -14.86
C PRO A 10 -14.39 -17.95 -15.40
N VAL A 11 -13.36 -18.55 -16.01
CA VAL A 11 -13.46 -19.91 -16.57
C VAL A 11 -13.62 -20.95 -15.47
N VAL A 12 -12.96 -20.76 -14.32
CA VAL A 12 -13.13 -21.63 -13.15
C VAL A 12 -14.56 -21.58 -12.63
N CYS A 13 -15.16 -20.38 -12.51
CA CYS A 13 -16.56 -20.24 -12.10
C CYS A 13 -17.52 -20.94 -13.06
N VAL A 14 -17.31 -20.83 -14.38
CA VAL A 14 -18.16 -21.48 -15.39
C VAL A 14 -18.06 -23.00 -15.31
N LEU A 15 -16.85 -23.55 -15.28
CA LEU A 15 -16.64 -25.01 -15.22
C LEU A 15 -17.14 -25.60 -13.89
N ALA A 16 -16.92 -24.91 -12.78
CA ALA A 16 -17.47 -25.29 -11.48
C ALA A 16 -19.00 -25.26 -11.53
N GLY A 17 -19.60 -24.20 -12.07
CA GLY A 17 -21.05 -24.07 -12.23
C GLY A 17 -21.67 -25.20 -13.06
N ILE A 18 -21.04 -25.57 -14.18
CA ILE A 18 -21.47 -26.72 -15.01
C ILE A 18 -21.42 -28.03 -14.21
N THR A 19 -20.37 -28.21 -13.40
CA THR A 19 -20.18 -29.41 -12.58
C THR A 19 -21.24 -29.50 -11.48
N PHE A 20 -21.43 -28.45 -10.69
CA PHE A 20 -22.48 -28.41 -9.66
C PHE A 20 -23.88 -28.57 -10.27
N SER A 21 -24.16 -27.91 -11.40
CA SER A 21 -25.44 -28.05 -12.11
C SER A 21 -25.67 -29.49 -12.58
N SER A 22 -24.66 -30.15 -13.13
CA SER A 22 -24.75 -31.54 -13.57
C SER A 22 -25.00 -32.51 -12.41
N ILE A 23 -24.38 -32.26 -11.25
CA ILE A 23 -24.61 -33.04 -10.02
C ILE A 23 -26.04 -32.81 -9.54
N PHE A 24 -26.49 -31.56 -9.40
CA PHE A 24 -27.86 -31.27 -8.98
C PHE A 24 -28.89 -31.86 -9.94
N LYS A 25 -28.68 -31.78 -11.27
CA LYS A 25 -29.59 -32.39 -12.24
C LYS A 25 -29.72 -33.91 -12.08
N ARG A 26 -28.68 -34.62 -11.63
CA ARG A 26 -28.72 -36.08 -11.44
C ARG A 26 -29.32 -36.51 -10.11
N TYR A 27 -29.05 -35.77 -9.04
CA TYR A 27 -29.40 -36.20 -7.68
C TYR A 27 -30.64 -35.48 -7.11
N LEU A 28 -30.96 -34.27 -7.58
CA LEU A 28 -32.14 -33.50 -7.15
C LEU A 28 -33.42 -33.88 -7.92
N TYR A 29 -33.26 -34.42 -9.14
CA TYR A 29 -34.40 -34.90 -9.93
C TYR A 29 -34.86 -36.26 -9.41
N ASP A 30 -36.11 -36.32 -8.99
CA ASP A 30 -36.76 -37.57 -8.60
C ASP A 30 -37.78 -37.98 -9.67
N GLU A 31 -37.35 -38.81 -10.61
CA GLU A 31 -38.20 -39.30 -11.70
C GLU A 31 -39.47 -40.00 -11.18
N ALA A 32 -39.43 -40.58 -9.98
CA ALA A 32 -40.57 -41.24 -9.37
C ALA A 32 -41.68 -40.25 -8.99
N ALA A 33 -41.34 -39.08 -8.44
CA ALA A 33 -42.29 -38.04 -8.07
C ALA A 33 -42.97 -37.43 -9.32
N GLU A 34 -42.20 -37.21 -10.39
CA GLU A 34 -42.73 -36.62 -11.63
C GLU A 34 -43.55 -37.60 -12.47
N ARG A 35 -43.13 -38.89 -12.56
CA ARG A 35 -43.94 -39.95 -13.19
C ARG A 35 -45.25 -40.17 -12.46
N THR A 36 -45.25 -40.10 -11.13
CA THR A 36 -46.48 -40.24 -10.32
C THR A 36 -47.41 -39.04 -10.53
N LEU A 37 -46.88 -37.82 -10.64
CA LEU A 37 -47.66 -36.61 -10.92
C LEU A 37 -48.25 -36.61 -12.34
N MET A 38 -47.49 -37.12 -13.32
CA MET A 38 -47.96 -37.36 -14.70
C MET A 38 -49.04 -38.46 -14.78
N LEU A 39 -48.86 -39.57 -14.07
CA LEU A 39 -49.84 -40.68 -14.01
C LEU A 39 -51.15 -40.25 -13.33
N HIS A 40 -51.08 -39.48 -12.24
CA HIS A 40 -52.26 -38.90 -11.60
C HIS A 40 -52.98 -37.90 -12.52
N GLY A 41 -52.23 -37.09 -13.29
CA GLY A 41 -52.78 -36.20 -14.31
C GLY A 41 -53.47 -36.95 -15.46
N LEU A 42 -52.92 -38.09 -15.88
CA LEU A 42 -53.48 -38.96 -16.92
C LEU A 42 -54.70 -39.75 -16.45
N GLN A 43 -54.72 -40.24 -15.21
CA GLN A 43 -55.90 -40.89 -14.61
C GLN A 43 -57.06 -39.90 -14.45
N ARG A 44 -56.78 -38.64 -14.10
CA ARG A 44 -57.79 -37.56 -14.05
C ARG A 44 -58.41 -37.29 -15.42
N ARG A 45 -57.62 -37.36 -16.50
CA ARG A 45 -58.10 -37.26 -17.90
C ARG A 45 -58.89 -38.48 -18.38
N LYS A 46 -58.56 -39.70 -17.92
CA LYS A 46 -59.33 -40.92 -18.24
C LYS A 46 -60.67 -40.96 -17.52
N ALA A 47 -60.73 -40.53 -16.25
CA ALA A 47 -61.98 -40.42 -15.50
C ALA A 47 -62.96 -39.43 -16.16
N SER A 48 -62.48 -38.29 -16.67
CA SER A 48 -63.34 -37.35 -17.42
C SER A 48 -63.83 -37.88 -18.78
N HIS A 49 -63.13 -38.85 -19.38
CA HIS A 49 -63.53 -39.45 -20.66
C HIS A 49 -64.49 -40.63 -20.50
N GLN A 50 -64.43 -41.38 -19.39
CA GLN A 50 -65.36 -42.48 -19.11
C GLN A 50 -66.77 -41.99 -18.76
N ASP A 51 -66.89 -40.83 -18.08
CA ASP A 51 -68.19 -40.23 -17.73
C ASP A 51 -68.97 -39.72 -18.96
N GLN A 52 -68.31 -39.44 -20.10
CA GLN A 52 -69.01 -39.04 -21.33
C GLN A 52 -69.57 -40.23 -22.13
N SER A 53 -69.09 -41.45 -21.91
CA SER A 53 -69.51 -42.65 -22.68
C SER A 53 -70.69 -43.41 -22.09
N ARG A 54 -71.26 -42.98 -20.96
CA ARG A 54 -72.30 -43.73 -20.22
C ARG A 54 -73.61 -42.97 -20.00
N SER A 55 -73.95 -42.05 -20.91
CA SER A 55 -75.25 -41.35 -20.91
C SER A 55 -76.17 -41.87 -22.02
N LYS A 56 -76.80 -43.02 -21.77
CA LYS A 56 -78.05 -43.47 -22.40
C LYS A 56 -78.70 -44.49 -21.46
N ASP A 57 -79.28 -44.00 -20.37
CA ASP A 57 -80.59 -44.47 -19.93
C ASP A 57 -81.15 -43.57 -18.82
N ARG A 58 -82.40 -43.17 -19.03
CA ARG A 58 -83.20 -42.34 -18.13
C ARG A 58 -83.66 -43.17 -16.93
N THR A 59 -83.30 -42.76 -15.72
CA THR A 59 -84.16 -42.93 -14.53
C THR A 59 -83.95 -41.74 -13.60
N MET A 60 -85.01 -40.94 -13.42
CA MET A 60 -85.08 -39.85 -12.44
C MET A 60 -85.39 -40.44 -11.07
N TYR A 61 -84.40 -40.54 -10.18
CA TYR A 61 -84.59 -40.54 -8.72
C TYR A 61 -83.26 -40.21 -8.03
N ASP A 62 -83.19 -39.03 -7.42
CA ASP A 62 -82.08 -38.59 -6.57
C ASP A 62 -82.01 -39.43 -5.28
N LYS A 63 -80.84 -39.99 -4.99
CA LYS A 63 -80.50 -40.53 -3.67
C LYS A 63 -79.28 -39.81 -3.11
N ALA A 64 -79.46 -39.37 -1.86
CA ALA A 64 -78.61 -38.45 -1.10
C ALA A 64 -77.11 -38.76 -1.15
N GLY A 65 -76.32 -37.71 -1.38
CA GLY A 65 -74.87 -37.75 -1.43
C GLY A 65 -74.25 -38.16 -0.09
N LYS A 66 -73.41 -39.20 -0.14
CA LYS A 66 -72.42 -39.43 0.92
C LYS A 66 -71.36 -38.34 0.83
N LEU A 67 -71.15 -37.64 1.93
CA LEU A 67 -70.12 -36.63 2.12
C LEU A 67 -68.75 -37.19 1.68
N ARG A 68 -68.13 -36.58 0.67
CA ARG A 68 -66.75 -36.88 0.27
C ARG A 68 -65.84 -36.66 1.49
N LYS A 69 -65.12 -37.71 1.92
CA LYS A 69 -63.99 -37.54 2.84
C LYS A 69 -62.99 -36.52 2.23
N PRO A 70 -62.43 -35.60 3.01
CA PRO A 70 -61.49 -34.63 2.49
C PRO A 70 -60.22 -35.32 1.97
N LEU A 71 -59.75 -34.88 0.81
CA LEU A 71 -58.62 -35.39 0.02
C LEU A 71 -57.30 -35.60 0.80
N GLN A 72 -57.15 -35.00 1.99
CA GLN A 72 -55.93 -35.07 2.78
C GLN A 72 -55.73 -36.43 3.48
N LEU A 73 -56.80 -37.18 3.80
CA LEU A 73 -56.66 -38.46 4.49
C LEU A 73 -56.23 -39.60 3.55
N GLU A 74 -56.86 -39.73 2.37
CA GLU A 74 -56.50 -40.76 1.38
C GLU A 74 -55.10 -40.53 0.78
N CYS A 75 -54.67 -39.27 0.68
CA CYS A 75 -53.34 -38.93 0.20
C CYS A 75 -52.25 -39.17 1.27
N ALA A 76 -52.62 -39.25 2.56
CA ALA A 76 -51.73 -39.64 3.65
C ALA A 76 -51.60 -41.16 3.74
N GLU A 77 -52.71 -41.89 3.62
CA GLU A 77 -52.75 -43.36 3.61
C GLU A 77 -52.01 -43.95 2.38
N ALA A 78 -52.13 -43.31 1.20
CA ALA A 78 -51.36 -43.68 0.02
C ALA A 78 -49.85 -43.37 0.14
N ARG A 79 -49.48 -42.39 0.98
CA ARG A 79 -48.08 -42.02 1.25
C ARG A 79 -47.42 -43.00 2.23
N GLU A 80 -48.18 -43.56 3.17
CA GLU A 80 -47.74 -44.63 4.08
C GLU A 80 -47.59 -45.99 3.36
N GLN A 81 -48.47 -46.31 2.41
CA GLN A 81 -48.38 -47.57 1.65
C GLN A 81 -47.24 -47.59 0.62
N ILE A 82 -46.87 -46.43 0.03
CA ILE A 82 -45.75 -46.36 -0.92
C ILE A 82 -44.40 -46.31 -0.21
N LEU A 83 -44.34 -45.82 1.04
CA LEU A 83 -43.13 -45.85 1.86
C LEU A 83 -42.75 -47.29 2.31
N SER A 84 -43.69 -48.23 2.29
CA SER A 84 -43.49 -49.60 2.81
C SER A 84 -43.22 -50.67 1.74
N THR A 85 -43.20 -50.33 0.44
CA THR A 85 -43.03 -51.32 -0.65
C THR A 85 -41.81 -51.14 -1.56
N CYS A 86 -40.87 -50.25 -1.22
CA CYS A 86 -39.58 -50.15 -1.91
C CYS A 86 -38.45 -50.65 -1.01
N PRO A 87 -37.86 -51.83 -1.27
CA PRO A 87 -36.59 -52.19 -0.66
C PRO A 87 -35.46 -51.48 -1.42
N ASP A 88 -35.27 -50.17 -1.18
CA ASP A 88 -34.12 -49.36 -1.65
C ASP A 88 -33.97 -48.04 -0.83
N ASP A 89 -34.20 -48.08 0.49
CA ASP A 89 -34.02 -46.91 1.38
C ASP A 89 -32.59 -46.34 1.36
N ASP A 90 -31.60 -47.14 0.95
CA ASP A 90 -30.20 -46.73 0.84
C ASP A 90 -29.98 -45.71 -0.29
N PHE A 91 -30.70 -45.81 -1.42
CA PHE A 91 -30.45 -44.94 -2.58
C PHE A 91 -31.08 -43.55 -2.41
N GLY A 92 -32.26 -43.47 -1.79
CA GLY A 92 -32.90 -42.19 -1.42
C GLY A 92 -32.10 -41.44 -0.35
N THR A 93 -31.60 -42.15 0.64
CA THR A 93 -30.73 -41.62 1.69
C THR A 93 -29.38 -41.13 1.11
N LEU A 94 -28.82 -41.84 0.13
CA LEU A 94 -27.60 -41.41 -0.55
C LEU A 94 -27.79 -40.11 -1.34
N LYS A 95 -28.90 -39.95 -2.07
CA LYS A 95 -29.21 -38.71 -2.80
C LYS A 95 -29.29 -37.51 -1.87
N THR A 96 -29.98 -37.64 -0.73
CA THR A 96 -30.13 -36.55 0.24
C THR A 96 -28.79 -36.18 0.89
N ILE A 97 -27.93 -37.17 1.21
CA ILE A 97 -26.57 -36.93 1.71
C ILE A 97 -25.72 -36.16 0.69
N ILE A 98 -25.76 -36.55 -0.60
CA ILE A 98 -25.01 -35.89 -1.67
C ILE A 98 -25.47 -34.44 -1.83
N ILE A 99 -26.78 -34.18 -1.85
CA ILE A 99 -27.34 -32.83 -1.95
C ILE A 99 -26.96 -32.00 -0.73
N ALA A 100 -27.09 -32.54 0.48
CA ALA A 100 -26.73 -31.86 1.72
C ALA A 100 -25.24 -31.49 1.75
N THR A 101 -24.38 -32.38 1.26
CA THR A 101 -22.93 -32.13 1.17
C THR A 101 -22.62 -31.05 0.14
N MET A 102 -23.27 -31.05 -1.03
CA MET A 102 -23.10 -30.00 -2.04
C MET A 102 -23.60 -28.63 -1.52
N LEU A 103 -24.72 -28.60 -0.80
CA LEU A 103 -25.21 -27.38 -0.15
C LEU A 103 -24.27 -26.87 0.95
N LEU A 104 -23.69 -27.77 1.75
CA LEU A 104 -22.69 -27.43 2.75
C LEU A 104 -21.42 -26.85 2.11
N LEU A 105 -20.97 -27.40 0.97
CA LEU A 105 -19.83 -26.84 0.24
C LEU A 105 -20.12 -25.43 -0.28
N LEU A 106 -21.32 -25.18 -0.81
CA LEU A 106 -21.73 -23.85 -1.26
C LEU A 106 -21.86 -22.86 -0.11
N SER A 107 -22.37 -23.27 1.06
CA SER A 107 -22.43 -22.40 2.23
C SER A 107 -21.03 -22.08 2.77
N MET A 108 -20.14 -23.07 2.85
CA MET A 108 -18.73 -22.87 3.22
C MET A 108 -18.01 -21.95 2.23
N PHE A 109 -18.30 -22.05 0.93
CA PHE A 109 -17.77 -21.16 -0.09
C PHE A 109 -18.16 -19.69 0.17
N VAL A 110 -19.44 -19.42 0.48
CA VAL A 110 -19.89 -18.04 0.80
C VAL A 110 -19.21 -17.49 2.05
N VAL A 111 -19.12 -18.30 3.12
CA VAL A 111 -18.45 -17.90 4.36
C VAL A 111 -16.96 -17.62 4.11
N HIS A 112 -16.29 -18.50 3.36
CA HIS A 112 -14.88 -18.34 3.00
C HIS A 112 -14.65 -17.07 2.17
N CYS A 113 -15.42 -16.85 1.10
CA CYS A 113 -15.31 -15.66 0.26
C CYS A 113 -15.54 -14.37 1.06
N THR A 114 -16.53 -14.36 1.97
CA THR A 114 -16.82 -13.21 2.82
C THR A 114 -15.67 -12.92 3.77
N TRP A 115 -15.14 -13.95 4.44
CA TRP A 115 -14.02 -13.81 5.38
C TRP A 115 -12.73 -13.35 4.69
N ILE A 116 -12.40 -13.93 3.53
CA ILE A 116 -11.23 -13.53 2.74
C ILE A 116 -11.36 -12.09 2.24
N THR A 117 -12.54 -11.72 1.73
CA THR A 117 -12.77 -10.35 1.25
C THR A 117 -12.61 -9.33 2.36
N SER A 118 -13.18 -9.62 3.54
CA SER A 118 -13.16 -8.72 4.71
C SER A 118 -11.77 -8.58 5.36
N ASN A 119 -10.93 -9.62 5.34
CA ASN A 119 -9.67 -9.61 6.08
C ASN A 119 -8.44 -9.37 5.18
N ALA A 120 -8.47 -9.80 3.91
CA ALA A 120 -7.31 -9.75 3.05
C ALA A 120 -7.39 -8.65 1.98
N TYR A 121 -8.55 -8.49 1.32
CA TYR A 121 -8.67 -7.59 0.17
C TYR A 121 -9.18 -6.18 0.51
N SER A 122 -9.98 -6.03 1.56
CA SER A 122 -10.50 -4.72 1.98
C SER A 122 -9.53 -3.95 2.88
N SER A 123 -8.35 -3.60 2.35
CA SER A 123 -7.35 -2.78 3.05
C SER A 123 -6.90 -1.59 2.19
N PRO A 124 -7.14 -0.33 2.59
CA PRO A 124 -6.69 0.83 1.83
C PRO A 124 -5.17 1.02 1.96
N SER A 125 -4.49 1.38 0.86
CA SER A 125 -3.04 1.63 0.86
C SER A 125 -2.65 3.10 1.11
N VAL A 126 -3.61 4.02 1.03
CA VAL A 126 -3.39 5.46 1.26
C VAL A 126 -3.41 5.80 2.75
N VAL A 127 -4.32 5.15 3.48
CA VAL A 127 -4.53 5.36 4.91
C VAL A 127 -4.12 4.08 5.61
N LEU A 128 -3.10 4.14 6.45
CA LEU A 128 -2.58 2.96 7.14
C LEU A 128 -3.34 2.76 8.45
N ALA A 129 -3.76 1.53 8.73
CA ALA A 129 -4.36 1.18 10.01
C ALA A 129 -3.33 0.39 10.83
N TYR A 130 -3.04 0.86 12.04
CA TYR A 130 -2.24 0.15 13.03
C TYR A 130 -3.14 -0.30 14.17
N TYR A 131 -2.96 -1.55 14.61
CA TYR A 131 -3.67 -2.11 15.75
C TYR A 131 -2.71 -2.18 16.93
N ASN A 132 -3.06 -1.48 18.02
CA ASN A 132 -2.28 -1.53 19.25
C ASN A 132 -2.49 -2.88 19.95
N ASN A 133 -1.61 -3.19 20.90
CA ASN A 133 -1.69 -4.42 21.68
C ASN A 133 -3.01 -4.55 22.49
N ASP A 134 -3.73 -3.44 22.76
CA ASP A 134 -5.03 -3.46 23.44
C ASP A 134 -6.23 -3.70 22.50
N GLY A 135 -5.99 -3.78 21.17
CA GLY A 135 -7.02 -3.93 20.15
C GLY A 135 -7.59 -2.62 19.60
N SER A 136 -7.21 -1.46 20.14
CA SER A 136 -7.54 -0.15 19.57
C SER A 136 -6.90 0.03 18.19
N ARG A 137 -7.68 0.63 17.28
CA ARG A 137 -7.26 0.93 15.92
C ARG A 137 -6.86 2.39 15.81
N THR A 138 -5.58 2.64 15.57
CA THR A 138 -5.07 3.96 15.23
C THR A 138 -4.94 4.07 13.71
N ILE A 139 -5.38 5.20 13.16
CA ILE A 139 -5.33 5.47 11.73
C ILE A 139 -4.22 6.48 11.47
N LEU A 140 -3.26 6.11 10.63
CA LEU A 140 -2.15 6.96 10.21
C LEU A 140 -2.44 7.49 8.81
N ASP A 141 -2.43 8.81 8.69
CA ASP A 141 -2.82 9.51 7.47
C ASP A 141 -1.74 10.48 6.94
N ASP A 142 -0.48 10.11 7.17
CA ASP A 142 0.68 10.90 6.79
C ASP A 142 0.78 11.16 5.28
N PHE A 143 0.30 10.22 4.45
CA PHE A 143 0.31 10.37 2.99
C PHE A 143 -0.55 11.55 2.55
N ARG A 144 -1.82 11.61 2.99
CA ARG A 144 -2.72 12.69 2.60
C ARG A 144 -2.26 14.01 3.20
N GLU A 145 -1.76 13.99 4.44
CA GLU A 145 -1.17 15.17 5.09
C GLU A 145 -0.04 15.76 4.24
N ALA A 146 0.95 14.94 3.87
CA ALA A 146 2.10 15.38 3.11
C ALA A 146 1.74 15.85 1.69
N TYR A 147 0.87 15.10 0.99
CA TYR A 147 0.41 15.51 -0.34
C TYR A 147 -0.44 16.79 -0.30
N PHE A 148 -1.24 16.98 0.74
CA PHE A 148 -2.01 18.20 0.92
C PHE A 148 -1.12 19.40 1.24
N TRP A 149 -0.09 19.21 2.09
CA TRP A 149 0.92 20.23 2.34
C TRP A 149 1.61 20.64 1.04
N LEU A 150 2.01 19.67 0.23
CA LEU A 150 2.67 19.91 -1.05
C LEU A 150 1.78 20.70 -2.00
N ARG A 151 0.47 20.41 -2.03
CA ARG A 151 -0.51 21.12 -2.84
C ARG A 151 -0.74 22.57 -2.43
N LYS A 152 -0.69 22.87 -1.13
CA LYS A 152 -1.07 24.19 -0.60
C LYS A 152 0.12 25.13 -0.35
N ASN A 153 1.30 24.58 -0.09
CA ASN A 153 2.47 25.35 0.37
C ASN A 153 3.62 25.42 -0.65
N THR A 154 3.44 24.87 -1.85
CA THR A 154 4.45 24.97 -2.92
C THR A 154 3.92 25.70 -4.15
N PRO A 155 4.78 26.28 -5.00
CA PRO A 155 4.37 26.86 -6.28
C PRO A 155 3.68 25.84 -7.18
N ASP A 156 2.73 26.28 -8.03
CA ASP A 156 1.97 25.35 -8.88
C ASP A 156 2.83 24.63 -9.92
N GLN A 157 3.86 25.32 -10.47
CA GLN A 157 4.84 24.72 -11.36
C GLN A 157 5.99 23.97 -10.65
N ALA A 158 5.90 23.73 -9.34
CA ALA A 158 6.96 23.03 -8.62
C ALA A 158 7.11 21.58 -9.11
N ARG A 159 8.36 21.16 -9.35
CA ARG A 159 8.69 19.81 -9.80
C ARG A 159 9.16 18.95 -8.63
N VAL A 160 8.51 17.80 -8.48
CA VAL A 160 8.72 16.86 -7.38
C VAL A 160 9.42 15.61 -7.91
N MET A 161 10.58 15.32 -7.36
CA MET A 161 11.30 14.07 -7.60
C MET A 161 10.93 13.05 -6.51
N SER A 162 10.44 11.89 -6.92
CA SER A 162 10.12 10.75 -6.07
C SER A 162 10.45 9.46 -6.79
N TRP A 163 10.36 8.32 -6.10
CA TRP A 163 10.33 7.03 -6.80
C TRP A 163 9.06 6.89 -7.67
N TRP A 164 9.14 6.06 -8.72
CA TRP A 164 8.09 5.96 -9.74
C TRP A 164 6.76 5.38 -9.20
N ASP A 165 6.81 4.55 -8.16
CA ASP A 165 5.63 3.98 -7.48
C ASP A 165 4.59 5.06 -7.12
N TYR A 166 5.06 6.25 -6.72
CA TYR A 166 4.23 7.31 -6.15
C TYR A 166 3.79 8.37 -7.17
N GLY A 167 4.21 8.26 -8.44
CA GLY A 167 4.00 9.28 -9.48
C GLY A 167 2.52 9.68 -9.62
N TYR A 168 1.64 8.70 -9.87
CA TYR A 168 0.19 8.93 -9.93
C TYR A 168 -0.41 9.51 -8.64
N GLN A 169 0.08 9.11 -7.47
CA GLN A 169 -0.45 9.60 -6.19
C GLN A 169 -0.13 11.07 -5.99
N ILE A 170 1.11 11.47 -6.29
CA ILE A 170 1.54 12.88 -6.20
C ILE A 170 0.79 13.72 -7.24
N ALA A 171 0.71 13.26 -8.49
CA ALA A 171 -0.01 13.98 -9.54
C ALA A 171 -1.52 14.13 -9.21
N GLY A 172 -2.16 13.09 -8.70
CA GLY A 172 -3.59 13.11 -8.36
C GLY A 172 -3.93 13.88 -7.09
N MET A 173 -3.21 13.62 -5.98
CA MET A 173 -3.54 14.21 -4.67
C MET A 173 -2.86 15.56 -4.45
N ALA A 174 -1.56 15.64 -4.73
CA ALA A 174 -0.79 16.87 -4.53
C ALA A 174 -0.94 17.87 -5.68
N ASN A 175 -1.39 17.42 -6.87
CA ASN A 175 -1.54 18.25 -8.06
C ASN A 175 -0.25 19.02 -8.39
N ARG A 176 0.88 18.29 -8.49
CA ARG A 176 2.20 18.80 -8.82
C ARG A 176 2.87 17.96 -9.90
N THR A 177 3.79 18.58 -10.63
CA THR A 177 4.54 17.93 -11.71
C THR A 177 5.52 16.92 -11.13
N THR A 178 5.41 15.66 -11.54
CA THR A 178 6.36 14.59 -11.21
C THR A 178 7.32 14.33 -12.37
N LEU A 179 8.54 13.90 -12.05
CA LEU A 179 9.54 13.55 -13.08
C LEU A 179 9.34 12.13 -13.62
N VAL A 180 9.07 11.19 -12.74
CA VAL A 180 8.86 9.76 -13.07
C VAL A 180 7.48 9.31 -12.61
N ASP A 181 6.96 8.29 -13.28
CA ASP A 181 5.61 7.79 -13.10
C ASP A 181 5.54 6.26 -13.26
N ASN A 182 4.46 5.68 -12.74
CA ASN A 182 4.15 4.26 -12.63
C ASN A 182 3.80 3.60 -13.98
N ASN A 183 3.64 4.36 -15.08
CA ASN A 183 3.55 3.77 -16.42
C ASN A 183 4.89 3.19 -16.93
N THR A 184 6.02 3.65 -16.38
CA THR A 184 7.37 3.11 -16.66
C THR A 184 7.73 2.89 -18.13
N TRP A 185 7.37 3.81 -19.03
CA TRP A 185 7.62 3.67 -20.46
C TRP A 185 9.04 4.10 -20.90
N ASN A 186 9.74 4.90 -20.09
CA ASN A 186 11.10 5.38 -20.34
C ASN A 186 12.05 4.98 -19.21
N ASN A 187 12.74 3.85 -19.38
CA ASN A 187 13.62 3.27 -18.37
C ASN A 187 14.85 4.14 -18.07
N SER A 188 15.44 4.77 -19.08
CA SER A 188 16.61 5.63 -18.88
C SER A 188 16.29 6.85 -18.00
N HIS A 189 15.06 7.38 -18.07
CA HIS A 189 14.63 8.46 -17.18
C HIS A 189 14.49 8.00 -15.72
N ILE A 190 13.97 6.78 -15.51
CA ILE A 190 13.88 6.17 -14.18
C ILE A 190 15.28 5.88 -13.63
N ALA A 191 16.18 5.37 -14.47
CA ALA A 191 17.57 5.11 -14.09
C ALA A 191 18.30 6.40 -13.67
N LEU A 192 17.99 7.54 -14.28
CA LEU A 192 18.57 8.83 -13.87
C LEU A 192 18.09 9.27 -12.48
N VAL A 193 16.81 9.05 -12.16
CA VAL A 193 16.26 9.29 -10.81
C VAL A 193 16.86 8.29 -9.80
N GLY A 194 16.95 7.00 -10.16
CA GLY A 194 17.60 5.97 -9.34
C GLY A 194 19.06 6.33 -9.06
N LYS A 195 19.79 6.80 -10.08
CA LYS A 195 21.16 7.29 -9.96
C LYS A 195 21.26 8.48 -9.02
N ALA A 196 20.35 9.45 -9.11
CA ALA A 196 20.32 10.58 -8.19
C ALA A 196 20.10 10.12 -6.73
N MET A 197 19.16 9.20 -6.49
CA MET A 197 18.86 8.68 -5.15
C MET A 197 19.99 7.83 -4.55
N ALA A 198 20.71 7.09 -5.38
CA ALA A 198 21.78 6.18 -4.95
C ALA A 198 23.18 6.82 -4.89
N SER A 199 23.37 7.99 -5.51
CA SER A 199 24.65 8.71 -5.51
C SER A 199 24.89 9.52 -4.23
N THR A 200 26.10 10.05 -4.07
CA THR A 200 26.40 11.06 -3.05
C THR A 200 25.65 12.36 -3.31
N GLU A 201 25.41 13.15 -2.25
CA GLU A 201 24.65 14.41 -2.34
C GLU A 201 25.19 15.38 -3.41
N ARG A 202 26.51 15.46 -3.60
CA ARG A 202 27.13 16.36 -4.58
C ARG A 202 26.83 15.96 -6.03
N GLU A 203 26.92 14.67 -6.34
CA GLU A 203 26.63 14.18 -7.70
C GLU A 203 25.13 14.17 -7.96
N ALA A 204 24.33 13.78 -6.95
CA ALA A 204 22.88 13.85 -7.03
C ALA A 204 22.39 15.28 -7.24
N TYR A 205 23.01 16.28 -6.61
CA TYR A 205 22.67 17.69 -6.81
C TYR A 205 22.87 18.13 -8.26
N LYS A 206 23.92 17.68 -8.95
CA LYS A 206 24.11 17.98 -10.39
C LYS A 206 22.95 17.44 -11.22
N ILE A 207 22.52 16.21 -10.95
CA ILE A 207 21.40 15.57 -11.65
C ILE A 207 20.08 16.31 -11.34
N MET A 208 19.80 16.58 -10.07
CA MET A 208 18.61 17.35 -9.66
C MET A 208 18.57 18.73 -10.31
N ARG A 209 19.71 19.40 -10.46
CA ARG A 209 19.80 20.69 -11.16
C ARG A 209 19.60 20.55 -12.67
N ALA A 210 20.12 19.50 -13.31
CA ALA A 210 19.93 19.25 -14.74
C ALA A 210 18.46 18.94 -15.09
N LEU A 211 17.73 18.33 -14.14
CA LEU A 211 16.30 18.04 -14.26
C LEU A 211 15.41 19.14 -13.66
N ASP A 212 16.04 20.23 -13.18
CA ASP A 212 15.40 21.34 -12.48
C ASP A 212 14.38 20.93 -11.38
N VAL A 213 14.78 20.00 -10.52
CA VAL A 213 13.98 19.55 -9.39
C VAL A 213 13.90 20.65 -8.31
N ASP A 214 12.70 20.90 -7.81
CA ASP A 214 12.47 21.84 -6.70
C ASP A 214 12.34 21.12 -5.36
N TYR A 215 11.59 20.01 -5.34
CA TYR A 215 11.31 19.21 -4.15
C TYR A 215 11.66 17.74 -4.36
N VAL A 216 12.10 17.08 -3.30
CA VAL A 216 12.37 15.65 -3.25
C VAL A 216 11.48 15.03 -2.18
N LEU A 217 10.72 14.01 -2.54
CA LEU A 217 9.85 13.28 -1.62
C LEU A 217 10.41 11.87 -1.42
N VAL A 218 10.60 11.49 -0.16
CA VAL A 218 11.02 10.15 0.26
C VAL A 218 10.07 9.60 1.31
N ILE A 219 9.83 8.29 1.26
CA ILE A 219 9.06 7.56 2.26
C ILE A 219 10.03 6.90 3.24
N PHE A 220 9.85 7.19 4.52
CA PHE A 220 10.65 6.66 5.61
C PHE A 220 9.78 5.90 6.62
N GLY A 221 9.95 4.59 6.72
CA GLY A 221 9.12 3.74 7.57
C GLY A 221 9.70 3.47 8.96
N GLY A 222 10.88 4.01 9.28
CA GLY A 222 11.67 3.56 10.43
C GLY A 222 11.08 3.91 11.80
N MET A 223 10.24 4.95 11.90
CA MET A 223 9.58 5.33 13.16
C MET A 223 8.43 4.39 13.55
N ILE A 224 7.61 3.98 12.58
CA ILE A 224 6.43 3.14 12.83
C ILE A 224 6.64 1.66 12.48
N GLY A 225 7.71 1.33 11.77
CA GLY A 225 7.97 -0.03 11.28
C GLY A 225 7.26 -0.35 9.95
N TYR A 226 7.06 0.66 9.09
CA TYR A 226 6.44 0.45 7.79
C TYR A 226 7.44 -0.18 6.82
N SER A 227 7.14 -1.40 6.36
CA SER A 227 8.03 -2.17 5.49
C SER A 227 8.09 -1.68 4.04
N GLY A 228 7.08 -0.93 3.59
CA GLY A 228 6.97 -0.45 2.21
C GLY A 228 7.71 0.86 1.93
N ASP A 229 8.74 1.19 2.70
CA ASP A 229 9.49 2.43 2.59
C ASP A 229 10.59 2.38 1.51
N ASP A 230 11.21 3.54 1.22
CA ASP A 230 12.14 3.65 0.09
C ASP A 230 13.50 2.99 0.35
N ILE A 231 13.87 2.79 1.61
CA ILE A 231 15.12 2.09 1.97
C ILE A 231 15.02 0.58 1.67
N ASN A 232 13.85 -0.06 1.86
CA ASN A 232 13.68 -1.47 1.46
C ASN A 232 13.61 -1.65 -0.07
N LYS A 233 13.18 -0.61 -0.79
CA LYS A 233 13.17 -0.57 -2.26
C LYS A 233 14.49 -0.11 -2.86
N PHE A 234 15.43 0.38 -2.04
CA PHE A 234 16.64 1.07 -2.47
C PHE A 234 17.48 0.23 -3.43
N LEU A 235 17.63 -1.07 -3.17
CA LEU A 235 18.43 -1.95 -4.02
C LEU A 235 17.86 -2.09 -5.44
N TRP A 236 16.54 -1.94 -5.63
CA TRP A 236 15.94 -1.85 -6.96
C TRP A 236 16.34 -0.56 -7.67
N MET A 237 16.44 0.55 -6.94
CA MET A 237 16.92 1.83 -7.49
C MET A 237 18.36 1.70 -7.99
N VAL A 238 19.21 1.03 -7.21
CA VAL A 238 20.60 0.76 -7.55
C VAL A 238 20.70 -0.12 -8.80
N ARG A 239 19.98 -1.24 -8.85
CA ARG A 239 19.99 -2.16 -10.00
C ARG A 239 19.54 -1.52 -11.31
N ILE A 240 18.48 -0.72 -11.26
CA ILE A 240 17.98 0.01 -12.44
C ILE A 240 19.00 1.06 -12.89
N ALA A 241 19.63 1.76 -11.94
CA ALA A 241 20.65 2.76 -12.25
C ALA A 241 21.94 2.12 -12.80
N GLU A 242 22.38 0.99 -12.25
CA GLU A 242 23.55 0.23 -12.74
C GLU A 242 23.33 -0.28 -14.16
N GLY A 243 22.12 -0.71 -14.50
CA GLY A 243 21.80 -1.20 -15.85
C GLY A 243 22.09 -0.18 -16.97
N GLU A 244 21.85 1.11 -16.71
CA GLU A 244 22.09 2.20 -17.68
C GLU A 244 23.43 2.92 -17.45
N HIS A 245 23.91 2.97 -16.20
CA HIS A 245 25.10 3.70 -15.78
C HIS A 245 26.08 2.86 -14.95
N PRO A 246 26.63 1.76 -15.52
CA PRO A 246 27.45 0.79 -14.79
C PRO A 246 28.81 1.32 -14.32
N LYS A 247 29.27 2.46 -14.88
CA LYS A 247 30.54 3.09 -14.50
C LYS A 247 30.43 3.91 -13.22
N ASP A 248 29.23 4.38 -12.89
CA ASP A 248 29.00 5.33 -11.79
C ASP A 248 28.45 4.63 -10.54
N ILE A 249 27.63 3.60 -10.73
CA ILE A 249 26.95 2.87 -9.67
C ILE A 249 27.16 1.38 -9.89
N ARG A 250 27.51 0.67 -8.81
CA ARG A 250 27.64 -0.79 -8.78
C ARG A 250 26.94 -1.32 -7.54
N GLU A 251 26.12 -2.36 -7.69
CA GLU A 251 25.35 -2.93 -6.57
C GLU A 251 26.25 -3.40 -5.42
N ASN A 252 27.38 -4.03 -5.76
CA ASN A 252 28.33 -4.57 -4.80
C ASN A 252 28.89 -3.52 -3.82
N ASP A 253 28.97 -2.24 -4.23
CA ASP A 253 29.52 -1.18 -3.39
C ASP A 253 28.59 -0.83 -2.20
N TYR A 254 27.32 -1.27 -2.21
CA TYR A 254 26.34 -1.00 -1.14
C TYR A 254 26.25 -2.12 -0.10
N PHE A 255 26.87 -3.27 -0.34
CA PHE A 255 26.97 -4.36 0.64
C PHE A 255 28.23 -4.20 1.50
N ASN A 256 28.21 -4.79 2.69
CA ASN A 256 29.43 -4.92 3.49
C ASN A 256 30.36 -6.02 2.92
N ASP A 257 31.54 -6.20 3.52
CA ASP A 257 32.50 -7.23 3.09
C ASP A 257 31.97 -8.67 3.19
N GLU A 258 30.93 -8.89 4.00
CA GLU A 258 30.24 -10.18 4.17
C GLU A 258 29.13 -10.41 3.13
N GLY A 259 28.74 -9.38 2.37
CA GLY A 259 27.65 -9.42 1.40
C GLY A 259 26.27 -9.04 1.94
N ASP A 260 26.19 -8.56 3.18
CA ASP A 260 24.94 -8.16 3.83
C ASP A 260 24.60 -6.68 3.59
N PHE A 261 23.31 -6.40 3.37
CA PHE A 261 22.78 -5.04 3.26
C PHE A 261 22.35 -4.54 4.64
N ARG A 262 23.19 -3.72 5.28
CA ARG A 262 22.98 -3.21 6.64
C ARG A 262 22.99 -1.69 6.71
N VAL A 263 22.11 -1.12 7.53
CA VAL A 263 22.00 0.34 7.78
C VAL A 263 22.67 0.79 9.08
N ASP A 264 23.26 -0.15 9.82
CA ASP A 264 23.99 0.10 11.05
C ASP A 264 25.46 0.47 10.78
N ASN A 265 26.27 0.50 11.83
CA ASN A 265 27.71 0.81 11.72
C ASN A 265 28.50 -0.20 10.87
N ALA A 266 27.98 -1.42 10.65
CA ALA A 266 28.62 -2.41 9.79
C ALA A 266 28.18 -2.28 8.32
N GLY A 267 27.28 -1.33 8.01
CA GLY A 267 26.89 -0.99 6.66
C GLY A 267 28.02 -0.39 5.83
N SER A 268 27.93 -0.54 4.51
CA SER A 268 28.90 0.05 3.59
C SER A 268 29.01 1.57 3.78
N SER A 269 30.24 2.08 3.73
CA SER A 269 30.49 3.53 3.75
C SER A 269 29.83 4.27 2.57
N VAL A 270 29.60 3.59 1.45
CA VAL A 270 28.90 4.15 0.28
C VAL A 270 27.42 4.31 0.58
N LEU A 271 26.79 3.30 1.21
CA LEU A 271 25.40 3.35 1.63
C LEU A 271 25.17 4.44 2.69
N LEU A 272 26.02 4.50 3.73
CA LEU A 272 25.90 5.49 4.82
C LEU A 272 26.09 6.94 4.34
N ASN A 273 26.68 7.14 3.15
CA ASN A 273 26.90 8.45 2.54
C ASN A 273 25.99 8.73 1.32
N CYS A 274 25.15 7.78 0.91
CA CYS A 274 24.25 7.95 -0.23
C CYS A 274 23.15 8.96 0.09
N LEU A 275 22.58 9.56 -0.96
CA LEU A 275 21.54 10.57 -0.81
C LEU A 275 20.31 9.97 -0.11
N MET A 276 19.84 8.79 -0.52
CA MET A 276 18.65 8.15 0.06
C MET A 276 18.79 7.93 1.57
N TYR A 277 19.93 7.43 2.04
CA TYR A 277 20.21 7.24 3.47
C TYR A 277 20.17 8.58 4.20
N LYS A 278 20.82 9.61 3.65
CA LYS A 278 20.83 10.95 4.26
C LYS A 278 19.43 11.56 4.33
N LEU A 279 18.62 11.44 3.28
CA LEU A 279 17.25 11.96 3.25
C LEU A 279 16.31 11.19 4.17
N SER A 280 16.49 9.87 4.32
CA SER A 280 15.61 9.07 5.18
C SER A 280 15.93 9.30 6.66
N TYR A 281 17.21 9.33 7.03
CA TYR A 281 17.67 9.37 8.43
C TYR A 281 18.07 10.76 8.93
N TYR A 282 17.81 11.85 8.20
CA TYR A 282 18.15 13.21 8.65
C TYR A 282 17.51 13.50 10.02
N ARG A 283 18.34 13.85 11.02
CA ARG A 283 17.94 14.07 12.44
C ARG A 283 17.32 12.87 13.17
N PHE A 284 17.28 11.69 12.56
CA PHE A 284 16.74 10.48 13.20
C PHE A 284 17.68 9.90 14.27
N GLY A 285 18.98 10.19 14.19
CA GLY A 285 19.97 9.68 15.14
C GLY A 285 19.81 10.16 16.58
N ASP A 286 19.22 11.34 16.78
CA ASP A 286 18.92 11.90 18.11
C ASP A 286 17.48 11.59 18.57
N PHE A 287 16.66 10.99 17.70
CA PHE A 287 15.28 10.63 18.01
C PHE A 287 15.24 9.34 18.83
N GLN A 288 14.52 9.36 19.95
CA GLN A 288 14.31 8.22 20.82
C GLN A 288 12.82 8.09 21.12
N LEU A 289 12.20 7.01 20.62
CA LEU A 289 10.78 6.74 20.79
C LEU A 289 10.47 6.22 22.21
N ASP A 290 11.15 5.15 22.61
CA ASP A 290 11.00 4.50 23.90
C ASP A 290 12.24 4.69 24.76
N TYR A 291 12.05 4.89 26.06
CA TYR A 291 13.15 4.98 27.02
C TYR A 291 14.04 3.71 27.03
N ARG A 292 13.47 2.55 26.71
CA ARG A 292 14.17 1.25 26.69
C ARG A 292 14.97 1.01 25.41
N VAL A 293 14.67 1.75 24.34
CA VAL A 293 15.28 1.56 23.02
C VAL A 293 16.34 2.65 22.80
N PRO A 294 17.53 2.33 22.26
CA PRO A 294 18.55 3.33 21.97
C PRO A 294 18.05 4.42 21.00
N ALA A 295 18.62 5.63 21.09
CA ALA A 295 18.36 6.68 20.11
C ALA A 295 18.83 6.29 18.70
N GLY A 296 18.01 6.63 17.69
CA GLY A 296 18.22 6.28 16.29
C GLY A 296 17.97 4.80 15.97
N PHE A 297 16.98 4.19 16.62
CA PHE A 297 16.57 2.81 16.34
C PHE A 297 15.52 2.76 15.24
N ASP A 298 15.81 2.06 14.15
CA ASP A 298 14.89 1.83 13.04
C ASP A 298 14.05 0.56 13.29
N ARG A 299 12.73 0.73 13.45
CA ARG A 299 11.78 -0.37 13.68
C ARG A 299 11.51 -1.23 12.45
N ALA A 300 11.70 -0.70 11.25
CA ALA A 300 11.48 -1.45 10.01
C ALA A 300 12.60 -2.48 9.78
N ARG A 301 13.85 -2.17 10.22
CA ARG A 301 15.00 -3.09 10.14
C ARG A 301 15.42 -3.70 11.47
N ASN A 302 14.87 -3.24 12.59
CA ASN A 302 15.26 -3.65 13.94
C ASN A 302 16.76 -3.44 14.22
N THR A 303 17.32 -2.30 13.78
CA THR A 303 18.74 -1.97 13.97
C THR A 303 18.94 -0.52 14.39
N VAL A 304 20.06 -0.24 15.07
CA VAL A 304 20.48 1.14 15.38
C VAL A 304 21.25 1.67 14.18
N ILE A 305 20.87 2.86 13.70
CA ILE A 305 21.52 3.46 12.53
C ILE A 305 23.01 3.69 12.76
N GLY A 306 23.79 3.53 11.70
CA GLY A 306 25.25 3.70 11.78
C GLY A 306 25.65 5.15 11.90
N ASN A 307 25.38 5.91 10.84
CA ASN A 307 25.69 7.34 10.81
C ASN A 307 24.56 8.16 11.44
N LYS A 308 24.78 8.63 12.67
CA LYS A 308 23.79 9.39 13.46
C LYS A 308 23.79 10.89 13.20
N LYS A 309 24.95 11.47 12.85
CA LYS A 309 25.14 12.93 12.79
C LYS A 309 25.73 13.34 11.46
N PHE A 310 24.88 13.90 10.60
CA PHE A 310 25.28 14.48 9.33
C PHE A 310 24.38 15.67 9.00
N ASN A 311 24.88 16.57 8.16
CA ASN A 311 24.15 17.73 7.67
C ASN A 311 23.94 17.63 6.16
N LEU A 312 22.83 18.18 5.69
CA LEU A 312 22.53 18.34 4.26
C LEU A 312 23.08 19.68 3.79
N GLU A 313 23.94 19.66 2.78
CA GLU A 313 24.58 20.84 2.22
C GLU A 313 23.68 21.54 1.19
N HIS A 314 23.17 20.75 0.24
CA HIS A 314 22.42 21.18 -0.94
C HIS A 314 20.90 21.05 -0.79
N LEU A 315 20.45 20.37 0.25
CA LEU A 315 19.03 20.17 0.54
C LEU A 315 18.67 20.77 1.90
N GLU A 316 17.41 21.16 2.05
CA GLU A 316 16.82 21.55 3.33
C GLU A 316 15.52 20.78 3.56
N GLU A 317 15.26 20.39 4.80
CA GLU A 317 14.00 19.77 5.20
C GLU A 317 12.88 20.82 5.11
N ALA A 318 11.87 20.55 4.28
CA ALA A 318 10.76 21.47 4.07
C ALA A 318 9.51 21.03 4.83
N PHE A 319 9.26 19.72 4.91
CA PHE A 319 8.16 19.11 5.64
C PHE A 319 8.49 17.67 6.03
N THR A 320 8.05 17.25 7.21
CA THR A 320 8.08 15.86 7.68
C THR A 320 6.74 15.61 8.36
N SER A 321 6.06 14.52 8.00
CA SER A 321 4.73 14.18 8.54
C SER A 321 4.77 13.81 10.02
N GLU A 322 3.60 13.73 10.66
CA GLU A 322 3.46 13.45 12.10
C GLU A 322 4.26 12.22 12.56
N HIS A 323 4.13 11.10 11.83
CA HIS A 323 4.80 9.83 12.16
C HIS A 323 6.08 9.60 11.35
N TRP A 324 6.62 10.67 10.75
CA TRP A 324 7.83 10.68 9.93
C TRP A 324 7.76 9.73 8.73
N LEU A 325 6.56 9.38 8.28
CA LEU A 325 6.34 8.44 7.18
C LEU A 325 6.72 9.06 5.83
N VAL A 326 6.38 10.33 5.62
CA VAL A 326 6.68 11.07 4.39
C VAL A 326 7.54 12.27 4.72
N ARG A 327 8.68 12.39 4.02
CA ARG A 327 9.62 13.50 4.18
C ARG A 327 9.81 14.22 2.86
N ILE A 328 9.70 15.54 2.91
CA ILE A 328 9.80 16.41 1.75
C ILE A 328 10.97 17.36 1.98
N TYR A 329 11.92 17.32 1.06
CA TYR A 329 13.09 18.15 1.04
C TYR A 329 13.01 19.15 -0.10
N LYS A 330 13.55 20.34 0.11
CA LYS A 330 13.67 21.37 -0.91
C LYS A 330 15.11 21.46 -1.38
N VAL A 331 15.29 21.52 -2.70
CA VAL A 331 16.60 21.68 -3.34
C VAL A 331 17.03 23.13 -3.23
N LYS A 332 18.19 23.39 -2.60
CA LYS A 332 18.71 24.75 -2.45
C LYS A 332 19.18 25.29 -3.79
N LYS A 333 18.98 26.59 -3.98
CA LYS A 333 19.59 27.34 -5.09
C LYS A 333 21.11 27.34 -4.94
N PRO A 334 21.86 27.43 -6.06
CA PRO A 334 23.31 27.57 -5.99
C PRO A 334 23.68 28.76 -5.10
N ARG A 335 24.80 28.64 -4.38
CA ARG A 335 25.27 29.71 -3.51
C ARG A 335 25.49 30.96 -4.35
N ASN A 336 25.00 32.11 -3.84
CA ASN A 336 25.15 33.40 -4.50
C ASN A 336 26.63 33.83 -4.61
N ILE A 337 27.50 33.28 -3.76
CA ILE A 337 28.94 33.58 -3.73
C ILE A 337 29.71 32.28 -3.81
N TYR A 338 30.68 32.22 -4.71
CA TYR A 338 31.64 31.12 -4.79
C TYR A 338 32.63 31.23 -3.62
N SER A 339 32.57 30.27 -2.70
CA SER A 339 33.56 30.14 -1.62
C SER A 339 34.63 29.16 -2.04
N ILE A 340 35.88 29.63 -2.10
CA ILE A 340 37.04 28.77 -2.33
C ILE A 340 37.16 27.76 -1.17
N PRO A 341 37.18 26.44 -1.45
CA PRO A 341 37.40 25.40 -0.45
C PRO A 341 38.65 25.67 0.35
N LYS A 342 38.65 25.31 1.64
CA LYS A 342 39.78 25.62 2.53
C LYS A 342 41.09 24.96 2.07
N SER A 343 41.01 23.82 1.40
CA SER A 343 42.12 23.10 0.76
C SER A 343 42.79 23.90 -0.35
N ASP A 344 42.03 24.74 -1.05
CA ASP A 344 42.47 25.43 -2.26
C ASP A 344 42.93 26.86 -1.97
N ARG A 345 42.96 27.24 -0.68
CA ARG A 345 43.40 28.56 -0.24
C ARG A 345 44.93 28.59 -0.16
N VAL A 346 45.53 29.40 -1.01
CA VAL A 346 46.99 29.60 -1.08
C VAL A 346 47.54 30.41 0.11
N PHE A 347 46.71 31.22 0.77
CA PHE A 347 47.13 32.07 1.88
C PHE A 347 46.44 31.64 3.19
N GLU A 348 47.24 31.27 4.19
CA GLU A 348 46.77 31.21 5.57
C GLU A 348 46.60 32.65 6.09
N HIS A 349 45.35 33.08 6.29
CA HIS A 349 45.11 34.29 7.06
C HIS A 349 45.66 34.09 8.47
N ARG A 350 46.70 34.88 8.82
CA ARG A 350 47.14 35.05 10.22
C ARG A 350 45.89 35.31 11.06
N ARG A 351 45.59 34.44 12.03
CA ARG A 351 44.40 34.55 12.88
C ARG A 351 44.32 35.98 13.43
N SER A 352 43.32 36.74 12.98
CA SER A 352 42.98 38.01 13.59
C SER A 352 42.65 37.76 15.06
N LYS A 353 43.20 38.58 15.97
CA LYS A 353 42.90 38.47 17.41
C LYS A 353 41.38 38.42 17.61
N PRO A 354 40.87 37.57 18.53
CA PRO A 354 39.44 37.43 18.76
C PRO A 354 38.83 38.80 19.11
N TYR A 355 37.75 39.14 18.42
CA TYR A 355 36.99 40.36 18.66
C TYR A 355 36.24 40.23 19.99
N ASN A 356 36.74 40.90 21.05
CA ASN A 356 36.09 40.94 22.35
C ASN A 356 34.86 41.87 22.30
N LYS A 357 33.70 41.29 22.01
CA LYS A 357 32.40 41.97 21.90
C LYS A 357 31.83 42.46 23.25
N ALA A 358 32.49 42.15 24.36
CA ALA A 358 31.93 42.29 25.70
C ALA A 358 31.80 43.75 26.21
N ASN A 359 32.38 44.76 25.55
CA ASN A 359 32.42 46.11 26.15
C ASN A 359 32.22 47.31 25.21
N ASN A 360 31.82 47.10 23.95
CA ASN A 360 31.66 48.22 23.02
C ASN A 360 30.19 48.58 22.78
N LYS A 361 29.85 49.84 23.12
CA LYS A 361 28.62 50.57 22.76
C LYS A 361 28.47 50.73 21.25
N GLY A 362 28.45 49.64 20.49
CA GLY A 362 28.33 49.65 19.02
C GLY A 362 29.50 50.28 18.26
N ARG A 363 30.63 50.60 18.91
CA ARG A 363 31.82 51.15 18.23
C ARG A 363 32.74 50.02 17.75
N GLY A 364 33.09 50.06 16.46
CA GLY A 364 34.13 49.20 15.89
C GLY A 364 35.51 49.58 16.41
N LEU A 365 36.47 48.66 16.31
CA LEU A 365 37.86 48.87 16.72
C LEU A 365 38.70 48.94 15.45
N LEU A 366 39.24 50.11 15.14
CA LEU A 366 40.19 50.27 14.03
C LEU A 366 41.61 50.03 14.55
N MET A 367 42.42 49.28 13.81
CA MET A 367 43.77 48.88 14.25
C MET A 367 44.77 50.05 14.30
N ASN A 368 44.48 51.13 13.56
CA ASN A 368 45.22 52.39 13.51
C ASN A 368 44.28 53.57 13.78
N GLU A 369 43.82 53.75 15.02
CA GLU A 369 43.20 55.02 15.41
C GLU A 369 44.29 56.07 15.70
N GLY A 370 44.29 57.16 14.94
CA GLY A 370 45.07 58.35 15.29
C GLY A 370 44.46 58.98 16.53
N ASN A 371 45.25 59.19 17.58
CA ASN A 371 44.80 59.83 18.81
C ASN A 371 44.28 61.25 18.50
N ALA A 372 42.97 61.47 18.66
CA ALA A 372 42.37 62.79 18.52
C ALA A 372 42.78 63.67 19.70
N VAL A 373 43.85 64.45 19.54
CA VAL A 373 44.25 65.46 20.51
C VAL A 373 43.27 66.63 20.43
N LYS A 374 42.38 66.78 21.42
CA LYS A 374 41.53 67.96 21.56
C LYS A 374 42.41 69.18 21.83
N GLY A 375 42.51 70.10 20.87
CA GLY A 375 43.18 71.38 21.08
C GLY A 375 42.51 72.18 22.21
N ARG A 376 43.29 72.58 23.22
CA ARG A 376 42.84 73.56 24.23
C ARG A 376 42.79 74.93 23.58
N ARG A 377 41.64 75.61 23.64
CA ARG A 377 41.53 77.02 23.27
C ARG A 377 42.36 77.83 24.27
N SER A 378 43.40 78.52 23.79
CA SER A 378 44.15 79.48 24.60
C SER A 378 43.18 80.58 25.07
N SER A 379 43.02 80.70 26.38
CA SER A 379 42.36 81.85 27.00
C SER A 379 43.23 83.08 26.72
N ARG A 380 42.75 84.00 25.89
CA ARG A 380 43.34 85.33 25.77
C ARG A 380 43.08 86.09 27.06
N ILE A 381 44.19 86.44 27.73
CA ILE A 381 44.43 87.48 28.75
C ILE A 381 43.65 87.31 30.05
#